data_AF-A0A402D5S6-F1
#
_entry.id   AF-A0A402D5S6-F1
#
_cell.length_a   1.000
_cell.length_b   1.000
_cell.length_c   1.000
_cell.angle_alpha   90.00
_cell.angle_beta   90.00
_cell.angle_gamma   90.00
#
_symmetry.space_group_name_H-M   'P 1'
#
loop_
_entity.id
_entity.type
_entity.pdbx_description
1 polymer ?
#
loop_
_entity_poly.entity_id
_entity_poly.type
_entity_poly.pdbx_seq_one_letter_code
_entity_poly.pdbx_strand_id
1 'polypeptide(L)'
;MENLTALAAINSCASGIAESARWSGRFEVFKFDNDAHAAAWEAREAEPVETVSMDNVFLLTGLNELFRIAVGQSANTFTQANTQIGVGDSATAASNAQTDLLASSNKTYVTSDASGGITVGASGGTTNSLIVQATFGSAQGNYAWNEMCVKHGVSGFVLNRAVGSLGTKAAGTTWIARVTLSIT
;
A
#
# COMPACT_ATOMS: atom_id res chain seq x y z
N MET A 1 11.48 47.39 -40.52
CA MET A 1 12.67 46.62 -40.12
C MET A 1 13.37 47.46 -39.08
N GLU A 2 13.46 47.15 -37.80
CA GLU A 2 13.19 45.99 -36.96
C GLU A 2 12.83 46.65 -35.61
N ASN A 3 11.84 46.22 -34.84
CA ASN A 3 12.16 45.44 -33.63
C ASN A 3 10.93 45.42 -32.68
N LEU A 4 9.72 45.23 -33.21
CA LEU A 4 8.52 44.98 -32.39
C LEU A 4 8.30 43.48 -32.12
N THR A 5 9.19 42.63 -32.63
CA THR A 5 9.17 41.17 -32.41
C THR A 5 10.10 40.71 -31.29
N ALA A 6 10.97 41.56 -30.73
CA ALA A 6 11.86 41.16 -29.64
C ALA A 6 11.22 41.19 -28.23
N LEU A 7 10.00 41.73 -28.06
CA LEU A 7 9.35 41.76 -26.74
C LEU A 7 8.43 40.55 -26.46
N ALA A 8 8.21 39.65 -27.43
CA ALA A 8 7.35 38.47 -27.25
C ALA A 8 8.12 37.18 -26.96
N ALA A 9 9.45 37.17 -27.05
CA ALA A 9 10.26 35.95 -26.96
C ALA A 9 11.14 35.84 -25.70
N ILE A 10 11.17 36.84 -24.83
CA ILE A 10 12.05 36.85 -23.65
C ILE A 10 11.27 36.78 -22.32
N ASN A 11 9.94 36.69 -22.37
CA ASN A 11 9.12 36.45 -21.17
C ASN A 11 8.61 35.00 -21.04
N SER A 12 9.12 34.05 -21.82
CA SER A 12 8.94 32.62 -21.52
C SER A 12 9.96 32.11 -20.48
N CYS A 13 10.60 33.03 -19.74
CA CYS A 13 11.08 32.76 -18.38
C CYS A 13 9.91 32.43 -17.41
N ALA A 14 8.88 31.71 -17.87
CA ALA A 14 8.38 30.64 -17.05
C ALA A 14 9.54 29.64 -16.93
N SER A 15 10.41 29.89 -15.95
CA SER A 15 10.82 28.81 -15.05
C SER A 15 9.52 28.21 -14.52
N GLY A 16 8.83 27.46 -15.38
CA GLY A 16 7.54 26.88 -15.07
C GLY A 16 7.79 26.06 -13.83
N ILE A 17 7.03 26.33 -12.79
CA ILE A 17 7.03 25.50 -11.60
C ILE A 17 6.70 24.09 -12.12
N ALA A 18 7.73 23.26 -12.29
CA ALA A 18 7.57 21.86 -12.63
C ALA A 18 7.25 21.17 -11.30
N GLU A 19 5.97 21.20 -10.93
CA GLU A 19 5.50 20.40 -9.80
C GLU A 19 5.64 18.93 -10.18
N SER A 20 6.43 18.20 -9.40
CA SER A 20 6.61 16.76 -9.54
C SER A 20 6.22 16.10 -8.24
N ALA A 21 5.37 15.08 -8.31
CA ALA A 21 4.98 14.27 -7.17
C ALA A 21 5.56 12.86 -7.31
N ARG A 22 6.18 12.35 -6.26
CA ARG A 22 6.66 10.97 -6.18
C ARG A 22 5.66 10.13 -5.41
N TRP A 23 5.17 9.10 -6.06
CA TRP A 23 4.37 8.07 -5.42
C TRP A 23 5.31 7.02 -4.85
N SER A 24 5.24 6.80 -3.55
CA SER A 24 6.04 5.80 -2.84
C SER A 24 5.16 5.01 -1.89
N GLY A 25 5.63 3.83 -1.49
CA GLY A 25 4.90 3.04 -0.54
C GLY A 25 5.82 2.07 0.18
N ARG A 26 5.54 1.90 1.46
CA ARG A 26 6.28 1.07 2.39
C ARG A 26 5.36 0.03 2.97
N PHE A 27 5.73 -1.23 2.80
CA PHE A 27 5.14 -2.35 3.50
C PHE A 27 5.96 -2.65 4.73
N GLU A 28 5.29 -2.93 5.84
CA GLU A 28 5.88 -3.40 7.08
C GLU A 28 5.09 -4.62 7.56
N VAL A 29 5.80 -5.63 8.03
CA VAL A 29 5.20 -6.81 8.68
C VAL A 29 5.79 -6.94 10.06
N PHE A 30 4.93 -6.85 11.07
CA PHE A 30 5.22 -7.07 12.47
C PHE A 30 4.85 -8.51 12.83
N LYS A 31 5.81 -9.29 13.32
CA LYS A 31 5.63 -10.72 13.60
C LYS A 31 5.52 -10.98 15.08
N PHE A 32 4.54 -11.79 15.47
CA PHE A 32 4.25 -12.15 16.86
C PHE A 32 4.12 -13.66 17.00
N ASP A 33 4.56 -14.21 18.14
CA ASP A 33 4.52 -15.66 18.38
C ASP A 33 3.09 -16.19 18.53
N ASN A 34 2.15 -15.33 18.94
CA ASN A 34 0.73 -15.65 19.13
C ASN A 34 -0.12 -14.37 19.24
N ASP A 35 -1.44 -14.54 19.36
CA ASP A 35 -2.41 -13.43 19.50
C ASP A 35 -2.20 -12.60 20.77
N ALA A 36 -1.79 -13.21 21.90
CA ALA A 36 -1.55 -12.48 23.13
C ALA A 36 -0.35 -11.54 23.03
N HIS A 37 0.69 -11.95 22.29
CA HIS A 37 1.85 -11.10 22.00
C HIS A 37 1.47 -9.91 21.09
N ALA A 38 0.65 -10.14 20.06
CA ALA A 38 0.12 -9.06 19.23
C ALA A 38 -0.71 -8.05 20.05
N ALA A 39 -1.58 -8.54 20.95
CA ALA A 39 -2.38 -7.69 21.84
C ALA A 39 -1.50 -6.89 22.83
N ALA A 40 -0.44 -7.49 23.36
CA ALA A 40 0.52 -6.81 24.23
C ALA A 40 1.25 -5.68 23.50
N TRP A 41 1.52 -5.83 22.20
CA TRP A 41 2.07 -4.74 21.39
C TRP A 41 1.10 -3.57 21.22
N GLU A 42 -0.18 -3.84 20.97
CA GLU A 42 -1.20 -2.78 20.91
C GLU A 42 -1.35 -2.03 22.25
N ALA A 43 -1.20 -2.75 23.36
CA ALA A 43 -1.17 -2.18 24.71
C ALA A 43 0.14 -1.43 25.04
N ARG A 44 1.14 -1.46 24.14
CA ARG A 44 2.51 -0.93 24.34
C ARG A 44 3.27 -1.61 25.48
N GLU A 45 3.02 -2.90 25.69
CA GLU A 45 3.64 -3.73 26.72
C GLU A 45 4.69 -4.70 26.16
N ALA A 46 4.71 -4.92 24.84
CA ALA A 46 5.67 -5.80 24.17
C ALA A 46 6.06 -5.25 22.78
N GLU A 47 7.22 -5.68 22.29
CA GLU A 47 7.69 -5.38 20.92
C GLU A 47 7.50 -6.60 20.01
N PRO A 48 7.35 -6.42 18.68
CA PRO A 48 7.31 -7.53 17.73
C PRO A 48 8.59 -8.38 17.79
N VAL A 49 8.46 -9.68 17.53
CA VAL A 49 9.61 -10.59 17.42
C VAL A 49 10.55 -10.12 16.31
N GLU A 50 9.97 -9.72 15.19
CA GLU A 50 10.69 -9.24 14.03
C GLU A 50 9.79 -8.25 13.26
N THR A 51 10.43 -7.22 12.72
CA THR A 51 9.80 -6.29 11.77
C THR A 51 10.57 -6.33 10.47
N VAL A 52 9.87 -6.63 9.37
CA VAL A 52 10.46 -6.65 8.02
C VAL A 52 9.74 -5.63 7.15
N SER A 53 10.47 -4.92 6.28
CA SER A 53 9.88 -3.94 5.37
C SER A 53 10.37 -4.08 3.94
N MET A 54 9.54 -3.63 3.00
CA MET A 54 9.88 -3.58 1.58
C MET A 54 9.16 -2.43 0.87
N ASP A 55 9.74 -1.99 -0.25
CA ASP A 55 9.18 -0.94 -1.09
C ASP A 55 8.21 -1.52 -2.14
N ASN A 56 7.30 -0.67 -2.61
CA ASN A 56 6.27 -1.03 -3.57
C ASN A 56 6.49 -0.45 -4.97
N VAL A 57 5.72 -0.98 -5.91
CA VAL A 57 5.38 -0.35 -7.18
C VAL A 57 3.88 -0.12 -7.21
N PHE A 58 3.44 1.09 -7.56
CA PHE A 58 2.03 1.37 -7.81
C PHE A 58 1.58 0.71 -9.11
N LEU A 59 0.36 0.16 -9.10
CA LEU A 59 -0.21 -0.47 -10.28
C LEU A 59 -1.10 0.53 -11.03
N LEU A 60 -1.04 0.51 -12.35
CA LEU A 60 -1.87 1.37 -13.20
C LEU A 60 -3.36 1.14 -12.95
N THR A 61 -3.75 -0.10 -12.64
CA THR A 61 -5.16 -0.41 -12.35
C THR A 61 -5.70 0.34 -11.13
N GLY A 62 -4.88 0.49 -10.09
CA GLY A 62 -5.25 1.18 -8.86
C GLY A 62 -5.19 2.70 -9.02
N LEU A 63 -4.12 3.21 -9.63
CA LEU A 63 -4.01 4.65 -9.93
C LEU A 63 -5.18 5.16 -10.78
N ASN A 64 -5.54 4.42 -11.83
CA ASN A 64 -6.70 4.78 -12.65
C ASN A 64 -8.02 4.73 -11.87
N GLU A 65 -8.15 3.84 -10.88
CA GLU A 65 -9.35 3.80 -10.05
C GLU A 65 -9.42 4.97 -9.09
N LEU A 66 -8.30 5.41 -8.51
CA LEU A 66 -8.25 6.62 -7.69
C LEU A 66 -8.75 7.84 -8.48
N PHE A 67 -8.33 7.99 -9.74
CA PHE A 67 -8.85 9.07 -10.59
C PHE A 67 -10.32 8.90 -10.95
N ARG A 68 -10.79 7.67 -11.23
CA ARG A 68 -12.22 7.41 -11.47
C ARG A 68 -13.09 7.78 -10.28
N ILE A 69 -12.66 7.48 -9.06
CA ILE A 69 -13.34 7.91 -7.83
C ILE A 69 -13.38 9.45 -7.76
N ALA A 70 -12.25 10.12 -8.02
CA ALA A 70 -12.15 11.57 -7.94
C ALA A 70 -13.08 12.32 -8.91
N VAL A 71 -13.35 11.74 -10.09
CA VAL A 71 -14.29 12.30 -11.08
C VAL A 71 -15.71 11.74 -10.96
N GLY A 72 -16.01 10.95 -9.92
CA GLY A 72 -17.34 10.37 -9.70
C GLY A 72 -17.74 9.26 -10.69
N GLN A 73 -16.77 8.69 -11.42
CA GLN A 73 -16.98 7.58 -12.35
C GLN A 73 -16.87 6.19 -11.69
N SER A 74 -16.49 6.12 -10.42
CA SER A 74 -16.49 4.89 -9.63
C SER A 74 -17.04 5.12 -8.23
N ALA A 75 -17.78 4.13 -7.74
CA ALA A 75 -18.26 4.03 -6.37
C ALA A 75 -17.45 3.04 -5.51
N ASN A 76 -16.37 2.45 -6.04
CA ASN A 76 -15.52 1.50 -5.32
C ASN A 76 -14.52 2.25 -4.42
N THR A 77 -15.04 3.05 -3.50
CA THR A 77 -14.20 3.76 -2.53
C THR A 77 -13.53 2.78 -1.57
N PHE A 78 -12.29 3.05 -1.20
CA PHE A 78 -11.56 2.27 -0.20
C PHE A 78 -12.08 2.64 1.18
N THR A 79 -12.86 1.74 1.74
CA THR A 79 -13.43 1.80 3.08
C THR A 79 -12.87 0.67 3.92
N GLN A 80 -13.08 0.75 5.23
CA GLN A 80 -12.67 -0.30 6.14
C GLN A 80 -13.27 -1.68 5.82
N ALA A 81 -14.47 -1.72 5.27
CA ALA A 81 -15.17 -2.98 4.98
C ALA A 81 -14.68 -3.66 3.69
N ASN A 82 -14.09 -2.90 2.77
CA ASN A 82 -13.75 -3.37 1.43
C ASN A 82 -12.26 -3.19 1.08
N THR A 83 -11.43 -2.69 1.99
CA THR A 83 -9.97 -2.61 1.78
C THR A 83 -9.32 -3.84 2.37
N GLN A 84 -8.46 -4.51 1.59
CA GLN A 84 -7.78 -5.73 1.99
C GLN A 84 -6.28 -5.60 1.76
N ILE A 85 -5.49 -6.23 2.62
CA ILE A 85 -4.09 -6.54 2.32
C ILE A 85 -4.03 -7.97 1.80
N GLY A 86 -3.42 -8.13 0.63
CA GLY A 86 -3.09 -9.43 0.06
C GLY A 86 -1.65 -9.82 0.39
N VAL A 87 -1.42 -11.10 0.64
CA VAL A 87 -0.10 -11.74 0.72
C VAL A 87 -0.05 -12.95 -0.21
N GLY A 88 1.12 -13.23 -0.77
CA GLY A 88 1.33 -14.40 -1.63
C GLY A 88 2.79 -14.85 -1.68
N ASP A 89 3.04 -15.99 -2.33
CA ASP A 89 4.36 -16.61 -2.41
C ASP A 89 5.11 -16.38 -3.74
N SER A 90 4.58 -15.59 -4.67
CA SER A 90 5.29 -15.29 -5.92
C SER A 90 6.49 -14.37 -5.70
N ALA A 91 7.64 -14.77 -6.23
CA ALA A 91 8.85 -13.94 -6.29
C ALA A 91 8.98 -13.16 -7.60
N THR A 92 7.99 -13.21 -8.49
CA THR A 92 8.02 -12.48 -9.77
C THR A 92 8.03 -10.98 -9.50
N ALA A 93 9.01 -10.26 -10.06
CA ALA A 93 9.20 -8.83 -9.86
C ALA A 93 7.90 -8.01 -10.05
N ALA A 94 7.74 -6.98 -9.21
CA ALA A 94 6.61 -6.05 -9.30
C ALA A 94 6.71 -5.22 -10.59
N SER A 95 5.59 -5.09 -11.28
CA SER A 95 5.45 -4.26 -12.47
C SER A 95 4.11 -3.53 -12.45
N ASN A 96 4.10 -2.27 -12.88
CA ASN A 96 2.91 -1.42 -12.87
C ASN A 96 1.75 -1.94 -13.74
N ALA A 97 2.03 -2.86 -14.67
CA ALA A 97 1.04 -3.48 -15.56
C ALA A 97 0.28 -4.65 -14.90
N GLN A 98 0.74 -5.13 -13.75
CA GLN A 98 0.06 -6.19 -13.02
C GLN A 98 -1.26 -5.67 -12.44
N THR A 99 -2.21 -6.57 -12.26
CA THR A 99 -3.56 -6.24 -11.76
C THR A 99 -3.90 -6.96 -10.46
N ASP A 100 -3.06 -7.90 -10.04
CA ASP A 100 -3.21 -8.62 -8.78
C ASP A 100 -1.86 -9.22 -8.33
N LEU A 101 -1.86 -9.88 -7.17
CA LEU A 101 -0.80 -10.80 -6.74
C LEU A 101 -0.63 -11.93 -7.76
N LEU A 102 0.60 -12.42 -7.93
CA LEU A 102 0.94 -13.42 -8.94
C LEU A 102 0.99 -14.86 -8.44
N ALA A 103 0.91 -15.08 -7.13
CA ALA A 103 0.83 -16.40 -6.53
C ALA A 103 -0.36 -17.18 -7.12
N SER A 104 -0.16 -18.46 -7.41
CA SER A 104 -1.23 -19.29 -8.00
C SER A 104 -2.11 -19.95 -6.94
N SER A 105 -1.51 -20.37 -5.81
CA SER A 105 -2.19 -21.15 -4.77
C SER A 105 -2.04 -20.54 -3.37
N ASN A 106 -0.82 -20.23 -2.94
CA ASN A 106 -0.56 -19.61 -1.65
C ASN A 106 -0.81 -18.10 -1.75
N LYS A 107 -2.08 -17.74 -1.61
CA LYS A 107 -2.57 -16.38 -1.74
C LYS A 107 -3.70 -16.16 -0.74
N THR A 108 -3.62 -15.07 0.01
CA THR A 108 -4.61 -14.76 1.06
C THR A 108 -4.83 -13.26 1.10
N TYR A 109 -6.11 -12.86 1.17
CA TYR A 109 -6.51 -11.48 1.39
C TYR A 109 -7.21 -11.38 2.73
N VAL A 110 -6.78 -10.44 3.55
CA VAL A 110 -7.41 -10.13 4.83
C VAL A 110 -7.89 -8.68 4.79
N THR A 111 -9.16 -8.49 5.16
CA THR A 111 -9.76 -7.15 5.27
C THR A 111 -9.03 -6.34 6.33
N SER A 112 -8.90 -5.04 6.10
CA SER A 112 -8.27 -4.12 7.04
C SER A 112 -8.90 -4.22 8.42
N ASP A 113 -8.09 -4.01 9.45
CA ASP A 113 -8.51 -4.10 10.85
C ASP A 113 -9.67 -3.16 11.17
N ALA A 114 -10.41 -3.50 12.23
CA ALA A 114 -11.43 -2.62 12.82
C ALA A 114 -10.81 -1.29 13.30
N SER A 115 -11.68 -0.30 13.60
CA SER A 115 -11.36 1.08 14.00
C SER A 115 -9.90 1.53 13.83
N GLY A 116 -9.56 2.13 12.67
CA GLY A 116 -8.19 2.63 12.39
C GLY A 116 -7.36 1.78 11.44
N GLY A 117 -7.87 0.62 10.98
CA GLY A 117 -7.23 -0.20 9.95
C GLY A 117 -7.12 0.46 8.57
N ILE A 118 -7.84 1.56 8.33
CA ILE A 118 -7.61 2.47 7.20
C ILE A 118 -7.64 3.92 7.70
N THR A 119 -6.56 4.66 7.45
CA THR A 119 -6.46 6.08 7.81
C THR A 119 -5.79 6.87 6.71
N VAL A 120 -6.16 8.15 6.60
CA VAL A 120 -5.39 9.13 5.83
C VAL A 120 -4.55 9.90 6.84
N GLY A 121 -3.25 10.02 6.59
CA GLY A 121 -2.38 10.78 7.46
C GLY A 121 -2.81 12.25 7.51
N ALA A 122 -3.14 12.73 8.70
CA ALA A 122 -3.49 14.12 8.96
C ALA A 122 -2.21 14.95 9.25
N SER A 123 -2.32 16.28 9.11
CA SER A 123 -1.23 17.23 9.37
C SER A 123 -0.49 16.93 10.67
N GLY A 124 0.84 16.69 10.60
CA GLY A 124 1.70 16.52 11.78
C GLY A 124 2.63 15.30 11.82
N GLY A 125 2.77 14.50 10.75
CA GLY A 125 3.82 13.46 10.71
C GLY A 125 3.85 12.55 9.47
N THR A 126 2.70 12.33 8.82
CA THR A 126 2.58 11.54 7.57
C THR A 126 1.60 12.24 6.64
N THR A 127 1.97 13.40 6.11
CA THR A 127 1.10 14.12 5.17
C THR A 127 0.95 13.33 3.86
N ASN A 128 -0.18 13.51 3.16
CA ASN A 128 -0.42 12.94 1.82
C ASN A 128 -0.27 11.41 1.73
N SER A 129 -0.72 10.70 2.77
CA SER A 129 -0.52 9.24 2.88
C SER A 129 -1.81 8.48 3.20
N LEU A 130 -2.00 7.32 2.55
CA LEU A 130 -2.97 6.29 2.90
C LEU A 130 -2.25 5.21 3.72
N ILE A 131 -2.76 4.93 4.92
CA ILE A 131 -2.25 3.86 5.79
C ILE A 131 -3.33 2.78 5.88
N VAL A 132 -2.94 1.54 5.61
CA VAL A 132 -3.79 0.36 5.72
C VAL A 132 -3.11 -0.66 6.62
N GLN A 133 -3.84 -1.25 7.56
CA GLN A 133 -3.36 -2.31 8.43
C GLN A 133 -4.31 -3.49 8.40
N ALA A 134 -3.78 -4.71 8.39
CA ALA A 134 -4.55 -5.95 8.52
C ALA A 134 -3.78 -6.99 9.36
N THR A 135 -4.50 -7.64 10.26
CA THR A 135 -4.00 -8.69 11.14
C THR A 135 -4.25 -10.07 10.54
N PHE A 136 -3.17 -10.80 10.22
CA PHE A 136 -3.22 -12.19 9.79
C PHE A 136 -3.11 -13.09 11.01
N GLY A 137 -4.25 -13.58 11.48
CA GLY A 137 -4.35 -14.45 12.65
C GLY A 137 -3.74 -15.84 12.44
N SER A 138 -3.83 -16.69 13.46
CA SER A 138 -3.20 -18.01 13.54
C SER A 138 -3.45 -18.97 12.36
N ALA A 139 -4.59 -18.85 11.68
CA ALA A 139 -5.00 -19.72 10.57
C ALA A 139 -4.75 -19.13 9.17
N GLN A 140 -4.33 -17.87 9.07
CA GLN A 140 -4.28 -17.14 7.80
C GLN A 140 -2.84 -16.99 7.31
N GLY A 141 -2.64 -17.19 6.00
CA GLY A 141 -1.37 -16.93 5.35
C GLY A 141 -0.22 -17.83 5.83
N ASN A 142 -0.47 -19.07 6.25
CA ASN A 142 0.56 -19.95 6.83
C ASN A 142 1.45 -20.59 5.75
N TYR A 143 2.22 -19.75 5.05
CA TYR A 143 3.15 -20.11 3.98
C TYR A 143 4.21 -19.01 3.83
N ALA A 144 5.13 -19.15 2.86
CA ALA A 144 6.15 -18.14 2.58
C ALA A 144 5.54 -16.87 1.97
N TRP A 145 5.78 -15.71 2.57
CA TRP A 145 5.32 -14.43 2.06
C TRP A 145 6.44 -13.81 1.22
N ASN A 146 6.20 -13.68 -0.08
CA ASN A 146 7.14 -13.11 -1.05
C ASN A 146 6.56 -11.91 -1.81
N GLU A 147 5.26 -11.66 -1.69
CA GLU A 147 4.59 -10.51 -2.30
C GLU A 147 3.43 -10.00 -1.44
N MET A 148 3.13 -8.71 -1.58
CA MET A 148 2.00 -8.07 -0.91
C MET A 148 1.33 -7.01 -1.78
N CYS A 149 0.06 -6.73 -1.52
CA CYS A 149 -0.70 -5.68 -2.18
C CYS A 149 -1.78 -5.07 -1.28
N VAL A 150 -2.24 -3.86 -1.62
CA VAL A 150 -3.52 -3.33 -1.12
C VAL A 150 -4.56 -3.47 -2.23
N LYS A 151 -5.68 -4.11 -1.92
CA LYS A 151 -6.75 -4.46 -2.86
C LYS A 151 -8.10 -3.98 -2.36
N HIS A 152 -8.95 -3.53 -3.28
CA HIS A 152 -10.37 -3.37 -3.01
C HIS A 152 -11.06 -4.73 -3.16
N GLY A 153 -11.58 -5.28 -2.07
CA GLY A 153 -12.07 -6.65 -1.95
C GLY A 153 -13.33 -6.97 -2.76
N VAL A 154 -14.09 -5.96 -3.22
CA VAL A 154 -15.29 -6.17 -4.05
C VAL A 154 -14.98 -6.08 -5.54
N SER A 155 -14.37 -4.97 -5.96
CA SER A 155 -14.05 -4.72 -7.39
C SER A 155 -12.78 -5.43 -7.87
N GLY A 156 -11.90 -5.80 -6.95
CA GLY A 156 -10.62 -6.43 -7.25
C GLY A 156 -9.52 -5.48 -7.68
N PHE A 157 -9.75 -4.15 -7.72
CA PHE A 157 -8.70 -3.20 -8.06
C PHE A 157 -7.57 -3.22 -7.02
N VAL A 158 -6.32 -3.19 -7.51
CA VAL A 158 -5.13 -3.26 -6.67
C VAL A 158 -4.33 -1.97 -6.78
N LEU A 159 -4.06 -1.34 -5.64
CA LEU A 159 -3.35 -0.05 -5.59
C LEU A 159 -1.87 -0.20 -5.92
N ASN A 160 -1.26 -1.27 -5.43
CA ASN A 160 0.19 -1.44 -5.48
C ASN A 160 0.58 -2.90 -5.27
N ARG A 161 1.80 -3.25 -5.64
CA ARG A 161 2.41 -4.54 -5.33
C ARG A 161 3.83 -4.33 -4.84
N ALA A 162 4.23 -5.08 -3.82
CA ALA A 162 5.61 -5.22 -3.38
C ALA A 162 6.02 -6.67 -3.44
N VAL A 163 7.31 -6.91 -3.68
CA VAL A 163 7.89 -8.25 -3.80
C VAL A 163 9.19 -8.27 -3.00
N GLY A 164 9.30 -9.22 -2.10
CA GLY A 164 10.41 -9.36 -1.18
C GLY A 164 10.15 -10.50 -0.22
N SER A 165 11.21 -11.19 0.22
CA SER A 165 11.05 -12.30 1.16
C SER A 165 10.80 -11.77 2.57
N LEU A 166 9.64 -12.10 3.11
CA LEU A 166 9.23 -11.76 4.48
C LEU A 166 9.30 -12.97 5.40
N GLY A 167 9.75 -14.13 4.90
CA GLY A 167 9.82 -15.39 5.63
C GLY A 167 8.54 -16.22 5.55
N THR A 168 8.49 -17.31 6.32
CA THR A 168 7.36 -18.23 6.38
C THR A 168 6.57 -18.02 7.66
N LYS A 169 5.29 -17.70 7.53
CA LYS A 169 4.38 -17.62 8.66
C LYS A 169 3.95 -19.03 9.09
N ALA A 170 4.13 -19.34 10.37
CA ALA A 170 3.72 -20.62 10.94
C ALA A 170 2.30 -20.54 11.51
N ALA A 171 1.58 -21.66 11.50
CA ALA A 171 0.30 -21.76 12.19
C ALA A 171 0.47 -21.47 13.69
N GLY A 172 -0.49 -20.77 14.29
CA GLY A 172 -0.42 -20.33 15.69
C GLY A 172 0.26 -18.98 15.92
N THR A 173 1.01 -18.47 14.92
CA THR A 173 1.61 -17.13 14.98
C THR A 173 0.67 -16.06 14.40
N THR A 174 0.87 -14.81 14.80
CA THR A 174 0.08 -13.68 14.34
C THR A 174 0.98 -12.63 13.72
N TRP A 175 0.69 -12.23 12.48
CA TRP A 175 1.48 -11.25 11.75
C TRP A 175 0.58 -10.07 11.39
N ILE A 176 1.01 -8.85 11.72
CA ILE A 176 0.29 -7.62 11.37
C ILE A 176 1.00 -6.98 10.19
N ALA A 177 0.28 -6.82 9.08
CA ALA A 177 0.76 -6.12 7.90
C ALA A 177 0.29 -4.67 7.94
N ARG A 178 1.21 -3.73 7.72
CA ARG A 178 0.92 -2.31 7.54
C ARG A 178 1.47 -1.82 6.21
N VAL A 179 0.67 -1.08 5.48
CA VAL A 179 1.06 -0.44 4.22
C VAL A 179 0.86 1.05 4.36
N THR A 180 1.90 1.83 4.06
CA THR A 180 1.80 3.28 3.92
C THR A 180 2.07 3.62 2.47
N LEU A 181 1.10 4.26 1.81
CA LEU A 181 1.19 4.76 0.44
C LEU A 181 1.20 6.28 0.49
N SER A 182 2.22 6.92 -0.08
CA SER A 182 2.46 8.35 0.09
C SER A 182 2.72 9.05 -1.24
N ILE A 183 2.34 10.32 -1.29
CA ILE A 183 2.64 11.24 -2.39
C ILE A 183 3.48 12.40 -1.82
N THR A 184 4.73 12.51 -2.27
CA THR A 184 5.71 13.50 -1.76
C THR A 184 6.27 14.37 -2.86
#